data_AF-A0A368FDB7-F1
#
_entry.id   AF-A0A368FDB7-F1
#
_cell.length_a   1.000
_cell.length_b   1.000
_cell.length_c   1.000
_cell.angle_alpha   90.00
_cell.angle_beta   90.00
_cell.angle_gamma   90.00
#
_symmetry.space_group_name_H-M   'P 1'
#
loop_
_entity.id
_entity.type
_entity.pdbx_description
1 polymer ?
#
loop_
_entity_poly.entity_id
_entity_poly.type
_entity_poly.pdbx_seq_one_letter_code
_entity_poly.pdbx_strand_id
1 'polypeptide(L)'
;MRCFSLSHGIGRSGNIGDIQPKALGSSMLACLANEFALHALQEIGVVTCKAALVVPLCTGMALSLCMGSWRKSRPMAKYVLWLRVDQKSCFKILLSSLKALELVNIIQQTLKFSM
;
A
#
# COMPACT_ATOMS: atom_id res chain seq x y z
N MET A 1 -26.07 -10.65 8.07
CA MET A 1 -24.92 -10.08 7.33
C MET A 1 -25.45 -8.98 6.41
N ARG A 2 -25.01 -7.72 6.54
CA ARG A 2 -25.49 -6.59 5.71
C ARG A 2 -24.44 -6.26 4.64
N CYS A 3 -24.58 -6.82 3.43
CA CYS A 3 -23.68 -6.51 2.31
C CYS A 3 -24.42 -6.12 1.01
N PHE A 4 -25.68 -5.67 1.08
CA PHE A 4 -26.48 -5.31 -0.09
C PHE A 4 -26.51 -6.40 -1.19
N SER A 5 -26.52 -7.68 -0.79
CA SER A 5 -26.44 -8.85 -1.69
C SER A 5 -25.12 -9.00 -2.47
N LEU A 6 -24.03 -8.33 -2.04
CA LEU A 6 -22.68 -8.39 -2.62
C LEU A 6 -21.75 -9.29 -1.80
N SER A 7 -22.09 -10.57 -1.63
CA SER A 7 -21.39 -11.48 -0.70
C SER A 7 -20.05 -12.03 -1.21
N HIS A 8 -19.78 -11.94 -2.52
CA HIS A 8 -18.62 -12.58 -3.15
C HIS A 8 -17.31 -11.82 -2.95
N GLY A 9 -17.37 -10.57 -2.48
CA GLY A 9 -16.20 -9.70 -2.36
C GLY A 9 -15.72 -9.13 -3.69
N ILE A 10 -14.43 -8.76 -3.76
CA ILE A 10 -13.79 -8.12 -4.92
C ILE A 10 -12.58 -8.91 -5.39
N GLY A 11 -12.23 -8.77 -6.67
CA GLY A 11 -11.03 -9.37 -7.25
C GLY A 11 -11.11 -10.90 -7.43
N ARG A 12 -9.94 -11.47 -7.74
CA ARG A 12 -9.71 -12.90 -7.89
C ARG A 12 -8.56 -13.35 -6.97
N SER A 13 -8.38 -14.66 -6.83
CA SER A 13 -7.34 -15.25 -5.97
C SER A 13 -5.92 -14.80 -6.33
N GLY A 14 -5.66 -14.48 -7.60
CA GLY A 14 -4.33 -14.03 -8.06
C GLY A 14 -4.13 -12.51 -8.02
N ASN A 15 -5.19 -11.73 -8.22
CA ASN A 15 -5.11 -10.28 -8.33
C ASN A 15 -6.43 -9.62 -7.92
N ILE A 16 -6.31 -8.59 -7.08
CA ILE A 16 -7.46 -7.85 -6.56
C ILE A 16 -8.12 -6.95 -7.61
N GLY A 17 -7.36 -6.52 -8.62
CA GLY A 17 -7.87 -5.68 -9.71
C GLY A 17 -8.61 -6.44 -10.81
N ASP A 18 -8.62 -7.77 -10.77
CA ASP A 18 -9.24 -8.57 -11.82
C ASP A 18 -10.76 -8.64 -11.68
N ILE A 19 -11.47 -8.61 -12.81
CA ILE A 19 -12.92 -8.81 -12.86
C ILE A 19 -13.28 -10.22 -12.41
N GLN A 20 -14.21 -10.34 -11.47
CA GLN A 20 -14.73 -11.62 -10.99
C GLN A 20 -15.96 -12.04 -11.83
N PRO A 21 -15.87 -13.09 -12.66
CA PRO A 21 -16.99 -13.52 -13.52
C PRO A 21 -18.23 -13.95 -12.72
N LYS A 22 -18.04 -14.41 -11.47
CA LYS A 22 -19.14 -14.82 -10.57
C LYS A 22 -19.79 -13.64 -9.83
N ALA A 23 -19.21 -12.44 -9.92
CA ALA A 23 -19.62 -11.27 -9.16
C ALA A 23 -19.35 -9.99 -9.96
N LEU A 24 -20.01 -9.87 -11.11
CA LEU A 24 -19.87 -8.72 -12.00
C LEU A 24 -20.30 -7.41 -11.31
N GLY A 25 -21.39 -7.42 -10.54
CA GLY A 25 -21.84 -6.23 -9.79
C GLY A 25 -20.80 -5.74 -8.78
N SER A 26 -20.23 -6.65 -7.98
CA SER A 26 -19.14 -6.30 -7.05
C SER A 26 -17.89 -5.82 -7.78
N SER A 27 -17.58 -6.40 -8.94
CA SER A 27 -16.42 -5.99 -9.75
C SER A 27 -16.60 -4.58 -10.31
N MET A 28 -17.77 -4.26 -10.85
CA MET A 28 -18.11 -2.92 -11.34
C MET A 28 -18.01 -1.88 -10.23
N LEU A 29 -18.53 -2.18 -9.03
CA LEU A 29 -18.43 -1.29 -7.88
C LEU A 29 -16.98 -1.08 -7.43
N ALA A 30 -16.14 -2.12 -7.48
CA ALA A 30 -14.71 -1.98 -7.19
C ALA A 30 -14.00 -1.08 -8.22
N CYS A 31 -14.32 -1.22 -9.51
CA CYS A 31 -13.81 -0.33 -10.55
C CYS A 31 -14.22 1.13 -10.32
N LEU A 32 -15.51 1.37 -10.05
CA LEU A 32 -16.02 2.72 -9.75
C LEU A 32 -15.38 3.31 -8.49
N ALA A 33 -15.20 2.51 -7.45
CA ALA A 33 -14.52 2.96 -6.23
C ALA A 33 -13.08 3.40 -6.49
N ASN A 34 -12.35 2.70 -7.37
CA ASN A 34 -11.00 3.08 -7.78
C ASN A 34 -10.99 4.42 -8.55
N GLU A 35 -11.90 4.59 -9.50
CA GLU A 35 -12.01 5.84 -10.28
C GLU A 35 -12.42 7.03 -9.40
N PHE A 36 -13.37 6.84 -8.47
CA PHE A 36 -13.74 7.89 -7.52
C PHE A 36 -12.60 8.23 -6.55
N ALA A 37 -11.85 7.24 -6.08
CA ALA A 37 -10.66 7.50 -5.28
C ALA A 37 -9.59 8.26 -6.06
N LEU A 38 -9.37 7.91 -7.33
CA LEU A 38 -8.44 8.61 -8.21
C LEU A 38 -8.88 10.07 -8.43
N HIS A 39 -10.16 10.28 -8.74
CA HIS A 39 -10.72 11.61 -8.93
C HIS A 39 -10.58 12.44 -7.64
N ALA A 40 -10.91 11.88 -6.48
CA ALA A 40 -10.76 12.58 -5.20
C ALA A 40 -9.31 12.98 -4.92
N LEU A 41 -8.33 12.11 -5.25
CA LEU A 41 -6.90 12.44 -5.11
C LEU A 41 -6.47 13.59 -6.03
N GLN A 42 -7.00 13.61 -7.25
CA GLN A 42 -6.72 14.69 -8.20
C GLN A 42 -7.37 16.00 -7.76
N GLU A 43 -8.59 15.93 -7.22
CA GLU A 43 -9.36 17.08 -6.72
C GLU A 43 -8.68 17.75 -5.52
N ILE A 44 -8.07 17.00 -4.61
CA ILE A 44 -7.30 17.56 -3.48
C ILE A 44 -5.92 18.10 -3.88
N GLY A 45 -5.56 18.04 -5.17
CA GLY A 45 -4.34 18.63 -5.72
C GLY A 45 -3.25 17.65 -6.14
N VAL A 46 -3.45 16.33 -6.00
CA VAL A 46 -2.51 15.31 -6.51
C VAL A 46 -2.79 15.03 -7.99
N VAL A 47 -2.75 16.08 -8.81
CA VAL A 47 -3.18 16.07 -10.23
C VAL A 47 -2.36 15.13 -11.12
N THR A 48 -1.15 14.74 -10.69
CA THR A 48 -0.29 13.80 -11.43
C THR A 48 -0.56 12.34 -11.11
N CYS A 49 -1.49 12.05 -10.19
CA CYS A 49 -1.89 10.68 -9.88
C CYS A 49 -2.55 10.03 -11.10
N LYS A 50 -2.03 8.88 -11.54
CA LYS A 50 -2.50 8.17 -12.74
C LYS A 50 -3.46 7.00 -12.45
N ALA A 51 -3.42 6.48 -11.23
CA ALA A 51 -4.21 5.32 -10.83
C ALA A 51 -4.36 5.27 -9.31
N ALA A 52 -5.50 4.79 -8.84
CA ALA A 52 -5.76 4.49 -7.44
C ALA A 52 -6.32 3.08 -7.30
N LEU A 53 -6.04 2.43 -6.17
CA LEU A 53 -6.55 1.10 -5.85
C LEU A 53 -7.08 1.09 -4.42
N VAL A 54 -8.39 0.90 -4.28
CA VAL A 54 -9.05 0.72 -2.99
C VAL A 54 -8.87 -0.73 -2.55
N VAL A 55 -8.26 -0.92 -1.39
CA VAL A 55 -7.99 -2.24 -0.81
C VAL A 55 -8.71 -2.40 0.54
N PRO A 56 -9.28 -3.58 0.86
CA PRO A 56 -10.00 -3.82 2.10
C PRO A 56 -9.02 -4.13 3.25
N LEU A 57 -8.05 -3.25 3.45
CA LEU A 57 -6.97 -3.39 4.42
C LEU A 57 -6.72 -2.03 5.09
N CYS A 58 -6.23 -2.06 6.33
CA CYS A 58 -5.77 -0.84 6.98
C CYS A 58 -4.50 -0.31 6.31
N THR A 59 -4.20 0.98 6.48
CA THR A 59 -3.06 1.67 5.85
C THR A 59 -1.73 0.94 6.05
N GLY A 60 -1.50 0.39 7.24
CA GLY A 60 -0.29 -0.38 7.52
C GLY A 60 -0.17 -1.63 6.63
N MET A 61 -1.24 -2.41 6.50
CA MET A 61 -1.23 -3.58 5.63
C MET A 61 -1.19 -3.21 4.14
N ALA A 62 -1.80 -2.09 3.75
CA ALA A 62 -1.64 -1.53 2.40
C ALA A 62 -0.17 -1.18 2.10
N LEU A 63 0.56 -0.58 3.04
CA LEU A 63 2.01 -0.37 2.93
C LEU A 63 2.77 -1.70 2.77
N SER A 64 2.37 -2.75 3.49
CA SER A 64 2.97 -4.08 3.35
C SER A 64 2.82 -4.64 1.92
N LEU A 65 1.65 -4.45 1.30
CA LEU A 65 1.44 -4.83 -0.10
C LEU A 65 2.38 -4.08 -1.04
N CYS A 66 2.54 -2.76 -0.86
CA CYS A 66 3.49 -1.96 -1.64
C CYS A 66 4.94 -2.47 -1.47
N MET A 67 5.35 -2.75 -0.23
CA MET A 67 6.70 -3.30 0.05
C MET A 67 6.90 -4.69 -0.58
N GLY A 68 5.88 -5.55 -0.54
CA GLY A 68 5.92 -6.86 -1.20
C GLY A 68 6.08 -6.74 -2.71
N SER A 69 5.40 -5.78 -3.34
CA SER A 69 5.58 -5.46 -4.76
C SER A 69 7.00 -4.97 -5.07
N TRP A 70 7.52 -4.01 -4.30
CA TRP A 70 8.89 -3.51 -4.46
C TRP A 70 9.95 -4.56 -4.24
N ARG A 71 9.76 -5.49 -3.31
CA ARG A 71 10.71 -6.60 -3.07
C ARG A 71 10.81 -7.52 -4.29
N LYS A 72 9.70 -7.75 -5.01
CA LYS A 72 9.73 -8.49 -6.29
C LYS A 72 10.50 -7.72 -7.37
N SER A 73 10.31 -6.40 -7.45
CA SER A 73 11.02 -5.55 -8.42
C SER A 73 12.50 -5.31 -8.07
N ARG A 74 12.87 -5.40 -6.79
CA ARG A 74 14.23 -5.15 -6.28
C ARG A 74 14.65 -6.25 -5.29
N PRO A 75 14.97 -7.47 -5.77
CA PRO A 75 15.27 -8.61 -4.91
C PRO A 75 16.52 -8.43 -4.04
N MET A 76 17.46 -7.57 -4.46
CA MET A 76 18.69 -7.26 -3.71
C MET A 76 18.48 -6.24 -2.59
N ALA A 77 17.33 -5.54 -2.54
CA ALA A 77 17.08 -4.52 -1.54
C ALA A 77 16.85 -5.19 -0.16
N LYS A 78 17.76 -4.93 0.78
CA LYS A 78 17.70 -5.47 2.15
C LYS A 78 17.06 -4.52 3.15
N TYR A 79 17.06 -3.22 2.84
CA TYR A 79 16.69 -2.16 3.77
C TYR A 79 15.66 -1.20 3.20
N VAL A 80 14.81 -0.67 4.08
CA VAL A 80 13.90 0.45 3.78
C VAL A 80 14.31 1.65 4.62
N LEU A 81 14.44 2.79 3.96
CA LEU A 81 14.71 4.06 4.62
C LEU A 81 13.44 4.54 5.32
N TRP A 82 13.49 4.68 6.64
CA TRP A 82 12.35 5.13 7.43
C TRP A 82 12.67 6.45 8.13
N LEU A 83 11.90 7.49 7.79
CA LEU A 83 11.84 8.72 8.57
C LEU A 83 11.05 8.41 9.84
N ARG A 84 11.69 8.56 11.00
CA ARG A 84 11.08 8.19 12.27
C ARG A 84 9.78 8.95 12.49
N VAL A 85 8.71 8.18 12.63
CA VAL A 85 7.39 8.62 13.09
C VAL A 85 6.96 7.62 14.15
N ASP A 86 6.61 8.09 15.34
CA ASP A 86 6.27 7.24 16.49
C ASP A 86 4.83 6.68 16.37
N GLN A 87 4.58 5.92 15.30
CA GLN A 87 3.31 5.25 15.01
C GLN A 87 3.53 3.72 14.96
N LYS A 88 2.91 3.01 15.91
CA LYS A 88 3.17 1.58 16.17
C LYS A 88 2.82 0.65 14.99
N SER A 89 1.76 0.96 14.23
CA SER A 89 1.28 0.12 13.13
C SER A 89 2.25 0.12 11.95
N CYS A 90 2.63 1.31 11.47
CA CYS A 90 3.58 1.49 10.37
C CYS A 90 4.93 0.85 10.68
N PHE A 91 5.44 1.03 11.91
CA PHE A 91 6.69 0.42 12.34
C PHE A 91 6.63 -1.13 12.34
N LYS A 92 5.52 -1.70 12.80
CA LYS A 92 5.30 -3.16 12.81
C LYS A 92 5.36 -3.76 11.40
N ILE A 93 4.77 -3.08 10.41
CA ILE A 93 4.81 -3.55 9.02
C ILE A 93 6.22 -3.47 8.43
N LEU A 94 6.94 -2.37 8.67
CA LEU A 94 8.29 -2.22 8.15
C LEU A 94 9.18 -3.35 8.63
N LEU A 95 9.15 -3.64 9.94
CA LEU A 95 9.91 -4.73 10.55
C LEU A 95 9.54 -6.11 9.98
N SER A 96 8.26 -6.32 9.61
CA SER A 96 7.77 -7.59 9.08
C SER A 96 8.10 -7.81 7.61
N SER A 97 8.25 -6.76 6.80
CA SER A 97 8.40 -6.88 5.34
C SER A 97 9.87 -6.81 4.89
N LEU A 98 10.68 -5.93 5.49
CA LEU A 98 12.11 -5.71 5.19
C LEU A 98 12.85 -5.29 6.49
N LYS A 99 14.20 -5.21 6.49
CA LYS A 99 14.89 -4.61 7.65
C LYS A 99 14.75 -3.09 7.58
N ALA A 100 14.05 -2.46 8.52
CA ALA A 100 13.95 -1.02 8.59
C ALA A 100 15.29 -0.40 9.03
N LEU A 101 15.81 0.57 8.28
CA LEU A 101 16.90 1.45 8.72
C LEU A 101 16.29 2.81 9.06
N GLU A 102 16.35 3.21 10.32
CA GLU A 102 15.93 4.53 10.75
C GLU A 102 16.95 5.59 10.31
N LEU A 103 16.51 6.62 9.60
CA LEU A 103 17.35 7.72 9.12
C LEU A 103 18.11 8.43 10.25
N VAL A 104 17.51 8.49 11.45
CA VAL A 104 18.13 9.10 12.63
C VAL A 104 19.46 8.42 12.98
N ASN A 105 19.58 7.11 12.79
CA ASN A 105 20.82 6.38 13.01
C ASN A 105 21.83 6.54 11.87
N ILE A 106 21.38 6.79 10.64
CA ILE A 106 22.27 7.01 9.49
C ILE A 106 22.95 8.37 9.59
N ILE A 107 22.21 9.46 9.91
CA ILE A 107 22.82 10.79 10.06
C ILE A 107 23.84 10.80 11.23
N GLN A 108 23.55 10.12 12.34
CA GLN A 108 24.53 9.98 13.44
C GLN A 108 25.73 9.11 13.06
N GLN A 109 25.56 8.08 12.22
CA GLN A 109 26.68 7.29 11.72
C GLN A 109 27.53 8.07 10.70
N THR A 110 26.92 8.81 9.78
CA THR A 110 27.65 9.63 8.79
C THR A 110 28.38 10.81 9.44
N LEU A 111 27.82 11.44 10.49
CA LEU A 111 28.51 12.50 11.25
C LEU A 111 29.66 11.97 12.11
N LYS A 112 29.63 10.70 12.55
CA LYS A 112 30.76 10.05 13.26
C LYS A 112 31.94 9.68 12.35
N PHE A 113 31.76 9.66 11.03
CA PHE A 113 32.85 9.46 10.07
C PHE A 113 33.49 10.79 9.61
N SER A 114 32.95 11.94 10.02
CA SER A 114 33.45 13.28 9.67
C SER A 114 34.10 14.03 10.84
N MET A 115 34.41 13.33 11.93
CA MET A 115 35.17 13.81 13.09
C MET A 115 36.26 12.80 13.42
#